data_AF-A0A8J7PXH8-F1
#
_entry.id   AF-A0A8J7PXH8-F1
#
_cell.length_a   1.000
_cell.length_b   1.000
_cell.length_c   1.000
_cell.angle_alpha   90.00
_cell.angle_beta   90.00
_cell.angle_gamma   90.00
#
_symmetry.space_group_name_H-M   'P 1'
#
loop_
_entity.id
_entity.type
_entity.pdbx_description
1 polymer ?
#
loop_
_entity_poly.entity_id
_entity_poly.type
_entity_poly.pdbx_seq_one_letter_code
_entity_poly.pdbx_strand_id
1 'polypeptide(L)' 'TDLSGNLPQAPVNHIAIGAAGHLYVATDQGVFVSDSNGRWSRYGRGLPLSPIDDISYDATNHRITAATFGRGFYQIPAS' A
#
# COMPACT_ATOMS: atom_id res chain seq x y z
N THR A 1 9.71 14.51 11.64
CA THR A 1 10.67 14.06 10.62
C THR A 1 9.92 13.67 9.38
N ASP A 2 10.46 13.97 8.20
CA ASP A 2 9.90 13.51 6.93
C ASP A 2 10.13 12.01 6.75
N LEU A 3 9.08 11.28 6.36
CA LEU A 3 9.08 9.84 6.13
C LEU A 3 8.86 9.48 4.65
N SER A 4 8.82 10.47 3.75
CA SER A 4 8.60 10.25 2.32
C SER A 4 9.73 9.44 1.67
N GLY A 5 10.97 9.60 2.12
CA GLY A 5 12.11 8.77 1.72
C GLY A 5 12.24 8.64 0.19
N ASN A 6 12.10 7.42 -0.33
CA ASN A 6 12.11 7.10 -1.77
C ASN A 6 10.71 6.78 -2.33
N LEU A 7 9.64 7.20 -1.66
CA LEU A 7 8.28 7.05 -2.19
C LEU A 7 8.17 7.80 -3.53
N PRO A 8 7.53 7.22 -4.56
CA PRO A 8 7.33 7.92 -5.83
C PRO A 8 6.57 9.23 -5.63
N GLN A 9 6.90 10.22 -6.46
CA GLN A 9 6.18 11.49 -6.51
C GLN A 9 4.82 11.28 -7.19
N ALA A 10 3.84 10.84 -6.40
CA ALA A 10 2.47 10.61 -6.80
C ALA A 10 1.54 10.92 -5.62
N PRO A 11 0.25 11.23 -5.86
CA PRO A 11 -0.73 11.36 -4.79
C PRO A 11 -0.77 10.12 -3.89
N VAL A 12 -0.79 10.36 -2.58
CA VAL A 12 -1.08 9.35 -1.56
C VAL A 12 -2.54 9.49 -1.20
N ASN A 13 -3.32 8.46 -1.49
CA ASN A 13 -4.78 8.48 -1.37
C ASN A 13 -5.24 7.93 -0.02
N HIS A 14 -4.52 6.93 0.53
CA HIS A 14 -4.81 6.35 1.84
C HIS A 14 -3.56 5.75 2.49
N ILE A 15 -3.56 5.64 3.82
CA ILE A 15 -2.49 5.04 4.63
C ILE A 15 -3.12 4.02 5.57
N ALA A 16 -2.56 2.81 5.61
CA ALA A 16 -2.95 1.76 6.56
C ALA A 16 -1.74 1.29 7.38
N ILE A 17 -1.97 0.98 8.65
CA ILE A 17 -0.95 0.41 9.54
C ILE A 17 -1.16 -1.11 9.59
N GLY A 18 -0.13 -1.86 9.24
CA GLY A 18 -0.13 -3.32 9.35
C GLY A 18 0.58 -3.84 10.59
N ALA A 19 0.94 -5.13 10.55
CA ALA A 19 1.68 -5.77 11.63
C ALA A 19 3.05 -5.11 11.85
N ALA A 20 3.53 -5.16 13.10
CA ALA A 20 4.82 -4.61 13.53
C ALA A 20 5.03 -3.12 13.18
N GLY A 21 3.95 -2.36 12.92
CA GLY A 21 4.02 -0.95 12.59
C GLY A 21 4.43 -0.65 11.14
N HIS A 22 4.42 -1.64 10.23
CA HIS A 22 4.61 -1.38 8.81
C HIS A 22 3.52 -0.45 8.29
N LEU A 23 3.93 0.60 7.58
CA LEU A 23 3.01 1.52 6.91
C LEU A 23 2.81 1.07 5.47
N TYR A 24 1.55 0.94 5.08
CA TYR A 24 1.14 0.74 3.70
C TYR A 24 0.51 2.02 3.19
N VAL A 25 0.83 2.42 1.96
CA VAL A 25 0.26 3.61 1.33
C VAL A 25 -0.35 3.24 -0.02
N ALA A 26 -1.58 3.67 -0.23
CA ALA A 26 -2.27 3.64 -1.50
C ALA A 26 -1.88 4.89 -2.29
N THR A 27 -1.50 4.71 -3.56
CA THR A 27 -1.10 5.81 -4.44
C THR A 27 -1.65 5.62 -5.84
N ASP A 28 -1.52 6.66 -6.66
CA ASP A 28 -1.81 6.60 -8.10
C ASP A 28 -0.86 5.68 -8.89
N GLN A 29 0.17 5.13 -8.24
CA GLN A 29 1.17 4.24 -8.84
C GLN A 29 1.14 2.81 -8.23
N GLY A 30 0.19 2.53 -7.34
CA GLY A 30 0.04 1.25 -6.66
C GLY A 30 0.16 1.36 -5.14
N VAL A 31 0.31 0.22 -4.48
CA VAL A 31 0.52 0.14 -3.03
C VAL A 31 2.02 0.07 -2.74
N PHE A 32 2.48 0.79 -1.71
CA PHE A 32 3.85 0.73 -1.22
C PHE A 32 3.86 0.41 0.28
N VAL A 33 4.92 -0.24 0.75
CA VAL A 33 5.15 -0.53 2.16
C VAL A 33 6.48 0.06 2.62
N SER A 34 6.53 0.62 3.82
CA SER A 34 7.76 1.15 4.42
C SER A 34 8.51 0.08 5.22
N ASP A 35 9.84 0.11 5.18
CA ASP A 35 10.69 -0.57 6.15
C ASP A 35 10.91 0.28 7.42
N SER A 36 11.66 -0.26 8.39
CA SER A 36 11.98 0.43 9.64
C SER A 36 12.87 1.67 9.47
N ASN A 37 13.45 1.88 8.29
CA ASN A 37 14.29 3.03 7.97
C ASN A 37 13.54 4.09 7.14
N GLY A 38 12.23 3.93 6.95
CA GLY A 38 11.43 4.85 6.13
C GLY A 38 11.70 4.73 4.63
N ARG A 39 12.19 3.59 4.16
CA ARG A 39 12.30 3.28 2.72
C ARG A 39 11.08 2.52 2.25
N TRP A 40 10.59 2.92 1.09
CA TRP A 40 9.38 2.40 0.47
C TRP A 40 9.71 1.40 -0.63
N SER A 41 8.98 0.30 -0.65
CA SER A 41 9.01 -0.70 -1.71
C SER A 41 7.62 -0.93 -2.25
N ARG A 42 7.50 -1.12 -3.57
CA ARG A 42 6.21 -1.47 -4.19
C ARG A 42 5.73 -2.79 -3.61
N TYR A 43 4.49 -2.82 -3.16
CA TYR A 43 3.92 -3.92 -2.42
C TYR A 43 2.90 -4.68 -3.28
N GLY A 44 2.98 -6.01 -3.22
CA GLY A 44 2.14 -6.92 -4.01
C GLY A 44 2.60 -7.16 -5.46
N ARG A 45 2.23 -8.32 -5.99
CA ARG A 45 2.31 -8.67 -7.41
C ARG A 45 0.89 -8.85 -7.95
N GLY A 46 0.66 -8.50 -9.22
CA GLY A 46 -0.63 -8.71 -9.88
C GLY A 46 -1.69 -7.63 -9.64
N LEU A 47 -1.40 -6.58 -8.86
CA LEU A 47 -2.23 -5.38 -8.87
C LEU A 47 -2.20 -4.74 -10.26
N PRO A 48 -3.36 -4.32 -10.80
CA PRO A 48 -3.40 -3.64 -12.08
C PRO A 48 -2.66 -2.31 -12.03
N LEU A 49 -2.26 -1.81 -13.21
CA LEU A 49 -1.78 -0.44 -13.38
C LEU A 49 -2.97 0.53 -13.32
N SER A 50 -3.44 0.81 -12.11
CA SER A 50 -4.53 1.75 -11.83
C SER A 50 -4.27 2.44 -10.49
N PRO A 51 -4.78 3.67 -10.29
CA PRO A 51 -4.79 4.28 -8.97
C PRO A 51 -5.44 3.38 -7.92
N ILE A 52 -4.87 3.43 -6.73
CA ILE A 52 -5.42 2.79 -5.55
C ILE A 52 -6.07 3.88 -4.70
N ASP A 53 -7.38 3.82 -4.56
CA ASP A 53 -8.15 4.85 -3.85
C ASP A 53 -8.10 4.60 -2.34
N ASP A 54 -8.14 3.32 -1.95
CA ASP A 54 -8.19 2.89 -0.55
C ASP A 54 -7.51 1.54 -0.36
N ILE A 55 -7.02 1.29 0.86
CA ILE A 55 -6.45 0.02 1.31
C ILE A 55 -6.91 -0.31 2.73
N SER A 56 -7.16 -1.59 3.01
CA SER A 56 -7.38 -2.10 4.36
C SER A 56 -6.46 -3.27 4.67
N TYR A 57 -5.91 -3.29 5.88
CA TYR A 57 -5.12 -4.41 6.39
C TYR A 57 -5.99 -5.33 7.25
N ASP A 58 -6.04 -6.60 6.87
CA ASP A 58 -6.66 -7.68 7.64
C ASP A 58 -5.57 -8.38 8.46
N ALA A 59 -5.57 -8.13 9.76
CA ALA A 59 -4.61 -8.72 10.70
C ALA A 59 -4.85 -10.21 10.96
N THR A 60 -6.08 -10.70 10.76
CA THR A 60 -6.44 -12.10 11.00
C THR A 60 -5.93 -12.99 9.87
N ASN A 61 -6.11 -12.53 8.63
CA ASN A 61 -5.74 -13.31 7.45
C ASN A 61 -4.39 -12.88 6.84
N HIS A 62 -3.74 -11.86 7.42
CA HIS A 62 -2.52 -11.24 6.88
C HIS A 62 -2.68 -10.87 5.41
N ARG A 63 -3.64 -10.00 5.09
CA ARG A 63 -3.89 -9.53 3.71
C ARG A 63 -4.11 -8.04 3.66
N ILE A 64 -3.74 -7.44 2.53
CA ILE A 64 -4.18 -6.10 2.14
C ILE A 64 -5.27 -6.24 1.08
N THR A 65 -6.41 -5.58 1.31
CA THR A 65 -7.43 -5.36 0.29
C THR A 65 -7.23 -3.97 -0.30
N ALA A 66 -7.09 -3.87 -1.62
CA ALA A 66 -6.90 -2.62 -2.34
C ALA A 66 -8.13 -2.30 -3.21
N ALA A 67 -8.70 -1.11 -3.04
CA ALA A 67 -9.73 -0.57 -3.91
C ALA A 67 -9.07 0.09 -5.12
N THR A 68 -9.24 -0.52 -6.29
CA THR A 68 -8.61 -0.07 -7.53
C THR A 68 -9.59 0.73 -8.38
N PHE A 69 -9.20 1.94 -8.77
CA PHE A 69 -10.07 2.85 -9.51
C PHE A 69 -10.59 2.20 -10.79
N GLY A 70 -11.92 2.03 -10.89
CA GLY A 70 -12.60 1.43 -12.05
C GLY A 70 -12.34 -0.07 -12.27
N ARG A 71 -11.67 -0.77 -11.33
CA ARG A 71 -11.25 -2.18 -11.51
C ARG A 71 -11.64 -3.11 -10.37
N GLY A 72 -12.33 -2.59 -9.35
CA GLY A 72 -12.86 -3.36 -8.23
C GLY A 72 -11.83 -3.57 -7.11
N PHE A 73 -12.03 -4.62 -6.32
CA PHE A 73 -11.16 -4.93 -5.19
C PHE A 73 -10.17 -6.06 -5.52
N TYR A 74 -8.94 -5.90 -5.07
CA TYR A 74 -7.88 -6.90 -5.18
C TYR A 74 -7.31 -7.21 -3.80
N GLN A 75 -7.03 -8.49 -3.52
CA GLN A 75 -6.43 -8.91 -2.26
C GLN A 75 -5.06 -9.53 -2.47
N ILE A 76 -4.06 -9.00 -1.76
CA ILE A 76 -2.68 -9.47 -1.79
C ILE A 76 -2.22 -9.92 -0.39
N PRO A 77 -1.41 -10.99 -0.26
CA PRO A 77 -0.89 -11.44 1.03
C PRO A 77 0.07 -10.41 1.65
N ALA A 78 -0.13 -10.10 2.93
CA ALA A 78 0.79 -9.33 3.76
C ALA A 78 1.94 -10.20 4.24
N SER A 79 3.15 -9.77 3.89
CA SER A 79 4.43 -10.31 4.33
C SER A 79 5.00 -9.47 5.46
#